data_AF-A0A920F1J9-F1
#
_entry.id   AF-A0A920F1J9-F1
#
_cell.length_a   1.000
_cell.length_b   1.000
_cell.length_c   1.000
_cell.angle_alpha   90.00
_cell.angle_beta   90.00
_cell.angle_gamma   90.00
#
_symmetry.space_group_name_H-M   'P 1'
#
loop_
_entity.id
_entity.type
_entity.pdbx_description
1 polymer ?
#
loop_
_entity_poly.entity_id
_entity_poly.type
_entity_poly.pdbx_seq_one_letter_code
_entity_poly.pdbx_strand_id
1 'polypeptide(L)'
;MSQLANIAFEQYTTLSGEQMDLQLSYKLFGLPLGSAPVVLVNHSLTGDADVAGENGWWSELIGDGKVIDTHQYTILAFNFPGNGVDNNLIDNYEHLVLRDIATLLKQH
;
A
#
# COMPACT_ATOMS: atom_id res chain seq x y z
N MET A 1 6.09 9.12 13.38
CA MET A 1 5.16 7.96 13.33
C MET A 1 4.46 8.00 11.99
N SER A 2 4.55 6.93 11.21
CA SER A 2 3.77 6.79 9.98
C SER A 2 2.30 6.55 10.36
N GLN A 3 1.37 7.15 9.61
CA GLN A 3 -0.06 6.95 9.79
C GLN A 3 -0.62 6.23 8.57
N LEU A 4 -1.59 5.34 8.81
CA LEU A 4 -2.34 4.69 7.74
C LEU A 4 -3.21 5.75 7.05
N ALA A 5 -3.00 5.92 5.75
CA ALA A 5 -3.79 6.77 4.88
C ALA A 5 -4.58 5.91 3.89
N ASN A 6 -5.62 6.49 3.29
CA ASN A 6 -6.55 5.76 2.44
C ASN A 6 -6.86 6.53 1.16
N ILE A 7 -6.99 5.80 0.05
CA ILE A 7 -7.53 6.29 -1.22
C ILE A 7 -8.83 5.52 -1.47
N ALA A 8 -9.94 6.24 -1.62
CA ALA A 8 -11.24 5.67 -1.94
C ALA A 8 -11.47 5.69 -3.46
N PHE A 9 -11.95 4.58 -4.00
CA PHE A 9 -12.36 4.41 -5.38
C PHE A 9 -13.85 4.06 -5.38
N GLU A 10 -14.68 5.03 -5.69
CA GLU A 10 -16.12 4.83 -5.83
C GLU A 10 -16.42 4.25 -7.22
N GLN A 11 -17.31 3.26 -7.29
CA GLN A 11 -17.78 2.67 -8.55
C GLN A 11 -16.65 2.14 -9.46
N TYR A 12 -15.60 1.56 -8.87
CA TYR A 12 -14.55 0.90 -9.65
C TYR A 12 -15.15 -0.22 -10.49
N THR A 13 -14.91 -0.16 -11.80
CA THR A 13 -15.37 -1.19 -12.75
C THR A 13 -14.28 -2.25 -12.92
N THR A 14 -14.54 -3.46 -12.47
CA THR A 14 -13.61 -4.60 -12.63
C THR A 14 -13.52 -5.04 -14.09
N LEU A 15 -12.53 -5.86 -14.41
CA LEU A 15 -12.39 -6.49 -15.72
C LEU A 15 -13.59 -7.37 -16.11
N SER A 16 -14.35 -7.88 -15.14
CA SER A 16 -15.60 -8.61 -15.42
C SER A 16 -16.80 -7.69 -15.68
N GLY A 17 -16.62 -6.37 -15.54
CA GLY A 17 -17.68 -5.36 -15.69
C GLY A 17 -18.50 -5.11 -14.43
N GLU A 18 -18.13 -5.69 -13.29
CA GLU A 18 -18.81 -5.45 -12.02
C GLU A 18 -18.39 -4.10 -11.44
N GLN A 19 -19.31 -3.38 -10.79
CA GLN A 19 -18.99 -2.14 -10.10
C GLN A 19 -18.95 -2.35 -8.59
N MET A 20 -17.92 -1.84 -7.95
CA MET A 20 -17.78 -1.89 -6.50
C MET A 20 -16.97 -0.71 -5.97
N ASP A 21 -17.19 -0.38 -4.70
CA ASP A 21 -16.34 0.59 -3.99
C ASP A 21 -15.11 -0.13 -3.44
N LEU A 22 -13.94 0.46 -3.64
CA LEU A 22 -12.67 -0.07 -3.14
C LEU A 22 -11.94 0.96 -2.31
N GLN A 23 -11.22 0.48 -1.30
CA GLN A 23 -10.35 1.29 -0.48
C GLN A 23 -8.94 0.72 -0.52
N LEU A 24 -7.98 1.58 -0.89
CA LEU A 24 -6.56 1.27 -0.87
C LEU A 24 -5.91 1.98 0.31
N SER A 25 -5.50 1.23 1.32
CA SER A 25 -4.76 1.78 2.45
C SER A 25 -3.24 1.72 2.21
N TYR A 26 -2.52 2.72 2.71
CA TYR A 26 -1.09 2.86 2.51
C TYR A 26 -0.41 3.57 3.66
N LYS A 27 0.91 3.41 3.78
CA LYS A 27 1.77 4.12 4.73
C LYS A 27 2.94 4.78 4.02
N LEU A 28 3.33 5.93 4.56
CA LEU A 28 4.53 6.68 4.16
C LEU A 28 5.55 6.67 5.29
N PHE A 29 6.82 6.53 4.94
CA PHE A 29 7.95 6.62 5.86
C PHE A 29 9.05 7.52 5.28
N GLY A 30 9.89 8.06 6.15
CA GLY A 30 10.99 8.94 5.75
C GLY A 30 10.52 10.34 5.38
N LEU A 31 11.10 10.90 4.32
CA LEU A 31 10.84 12.27 3.90
C LEU A 31 9.42 12.46 3.34
N PRO A 32 8.84 13.68 3.44
CA PRO A 32 7.51 13.97 2.91
C PRO A 32 7.37 13.60 1.43
N LEU A 33 6.21 13.07 1.04
CA LEU A 33 5.92 12.75 -0.35
C LEU A 33 6.11 13.97 -1.25
N GLY A 34 6.85 13.79 -2.35
CA GLY A 34 7.19 14.86 -3.30
C GLY A 34 8.45 15.67 -2.93
N SER A 35 9.05 15.44 -1.76
CA SER A 35 10.29 16.10 -1.35
C SER A 35 11.56 15.26 -1.63
N ALA A 36 11.41 13.98 -1.95
CA ALA A 36 12.50 13.03 -2.17
C ALA A 36 12.10 11.96 -3.20
N PRO A 37 13.07 11.21 -3.77
CA PRO A 37 12.76 10.05 -4.60
C PRO A 37 11.94 9.02 -3.83
N VAL A 38 10.99 8.37 -4.52
CA VAL A 38 10.07 7.41 -3.91
C VAL A 38 10.58 5.98 -4.09
N VAL A 39 10.60 5.22 -2.99
CA VAL A 39 10.79 3.77 -2.99
C VAL A 39 9.45 3.11 -2.68
N LEU A 40 8.92 2.37 -3.65
CA LEU A 40 7.70 1.57 -3.47
C LEU A 40 8.07 0.17 -2.94
N VAL A 41 7.49 -0.21 -1.79
CA VAL A 41 7.66 -1.52 -1.18
C VAL A 41 6.37 -2.32 -1.33
N ASN A 42 6.45 -3.45 -2.03
CA ASN A 42 5.35 -4.41 -2.15
C ASN A 42 5.52 -5.51 -1.10
N HIS A 43 4.50 -5.74 -0.29
CA HIS A 43 4.52 -6.78 0.74
C HIS A 43 4.28 -8.19 0.17
N SER A 44 4.60 -9.21 0.98
CA SER A 44 4.31 -10.62 0.69
C SER A 44 2.85 -10.98 0.99
N LEU A 45 2.40 -12.22 0.74
CA LEU A 45 0.99 -12.62 0.89
C LEU A 45 0.37 -12.28 2.26
N THR A 46 1.12 -12.46 3.35
CA THR A 46 0.65 -12.19 4.73
C THR A 46 1.22 -10.91 5.31
N GLY A 47 1.86 -10.08 4.49
CA GLY A 47 2.43 -8.80 4.91
C GLY A 47 1.44 -7.65 4.79
N ASP A 48 1.88 -6.49 5.25
CA ASP A 48 1.13 -5.25 5.27
C ASP A 48 2.02 -4.05 4.93
N ALA A 49 1.44 -2.85 4.99
CA ALA A 49 2.11 -1.58 4.76
C ALA A 49 3.06 -1.16 5.91
N ASP A 50 3.14 -1.89 7.02
CA ASP A 50 4.11 -1.63 8.11
C ASP A 50 5.48 -2.20 7.76
N VAL A 51 6.20 -1.48 6.90
CA VAL A 51 7.50 -1.94 6.37
C VAL A 51 8.71 -1.47 7.19
N ALA A 52 8.55 -0.40 7.98
CA ALA A 52 9.63 0.22 8.77
C ALA A 52 9.11 0.71 10.14
N GLY A 53 10.02 1.18 11.00
CA GLY A 53 9.70 1.61 12.36
C GLY A 53 9.70 0.46 13.38
N GLU A 54 9.13 0.66 14.57
CA GLU A 54 9.22 -0.34 15.65
C GLU A 54 8.59 -1.69 15.28
N ASN A 55 7.45 -1.66 14.56
CA ASN A 55 6.70 -2.85 14.19
C ASN A 55 6.92 -3.28 12.74
N GLY A 56 7.86 -2.64 12.02
CA GLY A 56 8.05 -2.86 10.61
C GLY A 56 8.74 -4.19 10.29
N TRP A 57 8.18 -4.99 9.39
CA TRP A 57 8.76 -6.31 9.05
C TRP A 57 10.07 -6.22 8.25
N TRP A 58 10.42 -5.03 7.75
CA TRP A 58 11.70 -4.73 7.09
C TRP A 58 12.51 -3.63 7.79
N SER A 59 12.27 -3.42 9.07
CA SER A 59 12.96 -2.37 9.83
C SER A 59 14.48 -2.55 9.91
N GLU A 60 15.03 -3.74 9.68
CA GLU A 60 16.49 -3.93 9.57
C GLU A 60 17.09 -3.40 8.25
N LEU A 61 16.27 -3.22 7.21
CA LEU A 61 16.69 -2.72 5.91
C LEU A 61 16.27 -1.27 5.68
N ILE A 62 15.09 -0.88 6.18
CA ILE A 62 14.47 0.43 5.98
C ILE A 62 14.51 1.22 7.28
N GLY A 63 15.14 2.38 7.28
CA GLY A 63 15.25 3.25 8.44
C GLY A 63 16.43 4.22 8.38
N ASP A 64 16.59 5.04 9.42
CA ASP A 64 17.57 6.13 9.42
C ASP A 64 19.00 5.59 9.29
N GLY A 65 19.70 5.99 8.23
CA GLY A 65 21.06 5.53 7.92
C GLY A 65 21.17 4.05 7.52
N LYS A 66 20.05 3.38 7.22
CA LYS A 66 20.02 1.98 6.76
C LYS A 66 20.17 1.89 5.23
N VAL A 67 20.09 0.67 4.70
CA VAL A 67 20.24 0.39 3.26
C VAL A 67 19.22 1.19 2.44
N ILE A 68 17.98 1.24 2.91
CA ILE A 68 16.94 2.14 2.39
C ILE A 68 16.74 3.23 3.44
N ASP A 69 17.46 4.34 3.23
CA ASP A 69 17.59 5.40 4.22
C ASP A 69 16.39 6.36 4.22
N THR A 70 15.67 6.43 5.33
CA THR A 70 14.52 7.32 5.54
C THR A 70 14.89 8.80 5.58
N HIS A 71 16.17 9.16 5.70
CA HIS A 71 16.65 10.53 5.53
C HIS A 71 16.88 10.94 4.07
N GLN A 72 16.81 9.99 3.13
CA GLN A 72 17.10 10.23 1.70
C GLN A 72 15.91 9.94 0.80
N TYR A 73 14.99 9.09 1.24
CA TYR A 73 13.86 8.62 0.44
C TYR A 73 12.52 8.87 1.13
N THR A 74 11.48 8.99 0.31
CA THR A 74 10.11 8.71 0.74
C THR A 74 9.84 7.24 0.48
N ILE A 75 9.50 6.46 1.49
CA ILE A 75 9.06 5.07 1.31
C ILE A 75 7.54 5.02 1.29
N LEU A 76 6.98 4.38 0.28
CA LEU A 76 5.54 4.13 0.11
C LEU A 76 5.28 2.62 0.16
N ALA A 77 4.31 2.21 0.96
CA ALA A 77 3.84 0.83 1.02
C ALA A 77 2.32 0.77 1.06
N PHE A 78 1.72 -0.10 0.25
CA PHE A 78 0.27 -0.31 0.18
C PHE A 78 -0.13 -1.59 0.90
N ASN A 79 -1.31 -1.59 1.53
CA ASN A 79 -2.03 -2.83 1.81
C ASN A 79 -2.80 -3.21 0.55
N PHE A 80 -2.47 -4.35 -0.06
CA PHE A 80 -3.21 -4.83 -1.22
C PHE A 80 -4.67 -5.12 -0.84
N PRO A 81 -5.67 -4.61 -1.60
CA PRO A 81 -7.08 -4.90 -1.34
C PRO A 81 -7.32 -6.41 -1.26
N GLY A 82 -8.01 -6.85 -0.21
CA GLY A 82 -8.26 -8.28 0.06
C GLY A 82 -7.19 -8.98 0.91
N ASN A 83 -6.12 -8.31 1.35
CA ASN A 83 -5.13 -8.90 2.27
C ASN A 83 -5.67 -9.08 3.72
N GLY A 84 -6.87 -8.58 4.02
CA GLY A 84 -7.55 -8.72 5.31
C GLY A 84 -7.03 -7.80 6.41
N VAL A 85 -6.09 -6.91 6.10
CA VAL A 85 -5.56 -5.90 7.02
C VAL A 85 -6.60 -4.80 7.20
N ASP A 86 -6.61 -4.16 8.38
CA ASP A 86 -7.50 -3.04 8.74
C ASP A 86 -9.02 -3.37 8.72
N ASN A 87 -9.42 -4.65 8.71
CA ASN A 87 -10.81 -5.11 8.55
C ASN A 87 -11.50 -4.59 7.27
N ASN A 88 -10.73 -4.24 6.24
CA ASN A 88 -11.23 -3.81 4.95
C ASN A 88 -11.66 -5.04 4.11
N LEU A 89 -12.84 -5.57 4.44
CA LEU A 89 -13.44 -6.71 3.74
C LEU A 89 -14.12 -6.25 2.45
N ILE A 90 -13.95 -7.02 1.39
CA ILE A 90 -14.57 -6.78 0.09
C ILE A 90 -15.65 -7.85 -0.10
N ASP A 91 -16.92 -7.44 -0.18
CA ASP A 91 -18.03 -8.39 -0.25
C ASP A 91 -18.05 -9.21 -1.55
N ASN A 92 -17.90 -8.55 -2.70
CA ASN A 92 -17.93 -9.17 -4.04
C ASN A 92 -16.52 -9.47 -4.59
N TYR A 93 -15.61 -9.94 -3.71
CA TYR A 93 -14.20 -10.14 -4.02
C TYR A 93 -13.95 -11.17 -5.14
N GLU A 94 -14.89 -12.08 -5.40
CA GLU A 94 -14.84 -13.07 -6.48
C GLU A 94 -14.78 -12.43 -7.88
N HIS A 95 -15.19 -11.16 -7.99
CA HIS A 95 -15.13 -10.38 -9.22
C HIS A 95 -13.82 -9.59 -9.37
N LEU A 96 -12.93 -9.64 -8.37
CA LEU A 96 -11.60 -9.03 -8.42
C LEU A 96 -10.54 -10.05 -8.81
N VAL A 97 -9.76 -9.71 -9.83
CA VAL A 97 -8.52 -10.43 -10.14
C VAL A 97 -7.31 -9.56 -9.85
N LEU A 98 -6.14 -10.18 -9.71
CA LEU A 98 -4.88 -9.44 -9.46
C LEU A 98 -4.59 -8.32 -10.48
N ARG A 99 -5.12 -8.45 -11.70
CA ARG A 99 -4.98 -7.42 -12.74
C ARG A 99 -5.80 -6.16 -12.44
N ASP A 100 -6.96 -6.28 -11.79
CA ASP A 100 -7.74 -5.13 -11.33
C ASP A 100 -6.92 -4.32 -10.31
N ILE A 101 -6.36 -5.03 -9.32
CA ILE A 101 -5.52 -4.45 -8.27
C ILE A 101 -4.28 -3.76 -8.86
N ALA A 102 -3.59 -4.42 -9.80
CA ALA A 102 -2.44 -3.82 -10.47
C ALA A 102 -2.83 -2.56 -11.27
N THR A 103 -4.04 -2.52 -11.84
CA THR A 103 -4.55 -1.36 -12.57
C THR A 103 -4.83 -0.20 -11.61
N LEU A 104 -5.44 -0.48 -10.46
CA LEU A 104 -5.73 0.48 -9.41
C LEU A 104 -4.43 1.15 -8.91
N LEU A 105 -3.38 0.37 -8.65
CA LEU A 105 -2.08 0.90 -8.23
C LEU A 105 -1.37 1.72 -9.30
N LYS A 106 -1.58 1.43 -10.59
CA LYS A 106 -0.96 2.16 -11.70
C LYS A 106 -1.57 3.53 -11.95
N GLN A 107 -2.79 3.78 -11.48
CA GLN A 107 -3.47 5.07 -11.69
C GLN A 107 -2.90 6.22 -10.85
N HIS A 108 -1.90 5.95 -9.99
CA HIS A 108 -1.20 6.90 -9.13
C HIS A 108 0.32 6.69 -9.20
#